data_AF-A0A4R6NCY2-F1
#
_entry.id   AF-A0A4R6NCY2-F1
#
_cell.length_a   1.000
_cell.length_b   1.000
_cell.length_c   1.000
_cell.angle_alpha   90.00
_cell.angle_beta   90.00
_cell.angle_gamma   90.00
#
_symmetry.space_group_name_H-M   'P 1'
#
loop_
_entity.id
_entity.type
_entity.pdbx_description
1 polymer ?
#
loop_
_entity_poly.entity_id
_entity_poly.type
_entity_poly.pdbx_seq_one_letter_code
_entity_poly.pdbx_strand_id
1 'polypeptide(L)'
;MQIDGIKPHHVRGYMDKRGEQAKARANREKALLSHVFNKAREWSYTDATNPCQGVKGFKEAGRDRYVSDYEFRAVWEKADQTLRDAMDLALLTGQRPADVLKIKREDLRDGALWIVQNKTKAKRAIEITGELAALIERIGARPRERLSAWLIQDDDGKPLGTFGLRSRFDKARRAAGVEFQFRDIRAKAATDTGDLAHSQKLLGHRNREMTEQYVRARVGERVSPLR
;
A
#
# COMPACT_ATOMS: atom_id res chain seq x y z
N MET A 1 -12.58 -37.18 -3.46
CA MET A 1 -11.16 -37.61 -3.55
C MET A 1 -10.63 -37.68 -2.14
N GLN A 2 -10.13 -38.85 -1.71
CA GLN A 2 -9.46 -39.01 -0.41
C GLN A 2 -8.15 -38.22 -0.38
N ILE A 3 -7.67 -37.84 0.80
CA ILE A 3 -6.47 -37.00 0.96
C ILE A 3 -5.23 -37.63 0.30
N ASP A 4 -5.06 -38.95 0.45
CA ASP A 4 -3.95 -39.70 -0.14
C ASP A 4 -4.04 -39.85 -1.66
N GLY A 5 -5.22 -39.57 -2.24
CA GLY A 5 -5.45 -39.56 -3.68
C GLY A 5 -4.96 -38.28 -4.36
N ILE A 6 -4.58 -37.24 -3.61
CA ILE A 6 -4.14 -35.97 -4.17
C ILE A 6 -2.69 -36.08 -4.63
N LYS A 7 -2.45 -35.95 -5.93
CA LYS A 7 -1.12 -36.03 -6.55
C LYS A 7 -0.68 -34.68 -7.12
N PRO A 8 0.63 -34.45 -7.35
CA PRO A 8 1.14 -33.17 -7.88
C PRO A 8 0.48 -32.71 -9.19
N HIS A 9 0.12 -33.64 -10.09
CA HIS A 9 -0.54 -33.29 -11.35
C HIS A 9 -1.98 -32.78 -11.14
N HIS A 10 -2.69 -33.21 -10.08
CA HIS A 10 -4.00 -32.63 -9.72
C HIS A 10 -3.84 -31.17 -9.29
N VAL A 11 -2.80 -30.87 -8.51
CA VAL A 11 -2.47 -29.50 -8.08
C VAL A 11 -2.10 -28.64 -9.29
N ARG A 12 -1.27 -29.16 -10.20
CA ARG A 12 -0.88 -28.47 -11.45
C ARG A 12 -2.10 -28.19 -12.32
N GLY A 13 -2.94 -29.19 -12.57
CA GLY A 13 -4.17 -29.03 -13.37
C GLY A 13 -5.14 -28.00 -12.78
N TYR A 14 -5.31 -27.99 -11.46
CA TYR A 14 -6.08 -26.93 -10.78
C TYR A 14 -5.46 -25.56 -11.02
N MET A 15 -4.15 -25.44 -10.80
CA MET A 15 -3.46 -24.17 -10.96
C MET A 15 -3.53 -23.66 -12.40
N ASP A 16 -3.41 -24.51 -13.41
CA ASP A 16 -3.52 -24.12 -14.82
C ASP A 16 -4.90 -23.53 -15.12
N LYS A 17 -5.96 -24.27 -14.79
CA LYS A 17 -7.35 -23.80 -14.96
C LYS A 17 -7.62 -22.50 -14.19
N ARG A 18 -7.17 -22.41 -12.93
CA ARG A 18 -7.34 -21.20 -12.12
C ARG A 18 -6.50 -20.02 -12.64
N GLY A 19 -5.32 -20.34 -13.17
CA GLY A 19 -4.34 -19.40 -13.68
C GLY A 19 -4.78 -18.68 -14.94
N GLU A 20 -5.67 -19.28 -15.75
CA GLU A 20 -6.32 -18.63 -16.90
C GLU A 20 -7.03 -17.33 -16.49
N GLN A 21 -7.70 -17.33 -15.34
CA GLN A 21 -8.40 -16.15 -14.81
C GLN A 21 -7.53 -15.33 -13.85
N ALA A 22 -6.78 -16.00 -12.97
CA ALA A 22 -6.08 -15.34 -11.87
C ALA A 22 -4.86 -16.13 -11.36
N LYS A 23 -3.73 -16.00 -12.05
CA LYS A 23 -2.43 -16.60 -11.66
C LYS A 23 -2.06 -16.37 -10.18
N ALA A 24 -2.25 -15.14 -9.72
CA ALA A 24 -1.99 -14.73 -8.35
C ALA A 24 -2.89 -15.46 -7.32
N ARG A 25 -4.16 -15.71 -7.65
CA ARG A 25 -5.07 -16.48 -6.79
C ARG A 25 -4.72 -17.96 -6.81
N ALA A 26 -4.40 -18.53 -7.98
CA ALA A 26 -3.94 -19.91 -8.10
C ALA A 26 -2.73 -20.20 -7.20
N ASN A 27 -1.75 -19.30 -7.17
CA ASN A 27 -0.59 -19.42 -6.29
C ASN A 27 -0.98 -19.40 -4.80
N ARG A 28 -1.86 -18.47 -4.39
CA ARG A 28 -2.34 -18.35 -3.01
C ARG A 28 -3.15 -19.57 -2.57
N GLU A 29 -4.03 -20.07 -3.44
CA GLU A 29 -4.87 -21.25 -3.20
C GLU A 29 -4.01 -22.53 -3.14
N LYS A 30 -2.98 -22.67 -3.98
CA LYS A 30 -1.95 -23.72 -3.83
C LYS A 30 -1.24 -23.62 -2.48
N ALA A 31 -0.83 -22.41 -2.06
CA ALA A 31 -0.16 -22.21 -0.78
C ALA A 31 -1.07 -22.61 0.40
N LEU A 32 -2.36 -22.29 0.32
CA LEU A 32 -3.36 -22.73 1.30
C LEU A 32 -3.47 -24.26 1.33
N LEU A 33 -3.61 -24.92 0.18
CA LEU A 33 -3.64 -26.38 0.10
C LEU A 33 -2.38 -27.01 0.71
N SER A 34 -1.22 -26.46 0.39
CA SER A 34 0.06 -26.89 0.96
C SER A 34 0.07 -26.81 2.50
N HIS A 35 -0.47 -25.71 3.05
CA HIS A 35 -0.56 -25.53 4.50
C HIS A 35 -1.53 -26.54 5.13
N VAL A 36 -2.73 -26.70 4.56
CA VAL A 36 -3.73 -27.68 5.01
C VAL A 36 -3.16 -29.10 4.98
N PHE A 37 -2.46 -29.47 3.91
CA PHE A 37 -1.86 -30.81 3.79
C PHE A 37 -0.78 -31.05 4.85
N ASN A 38 0.07 -30.06 5.13
CA ASN A 38 1.05 -30.17 6.20
C ASN A 38 0.40 -30.30 7.59
N LYS A 39 -0.73 -29.63 7.84
CA LYS A 39 -1.50 -29.83 9.08
C LYS A 39 -2.16 -31.19 9.16
N ALA A 40 -2.68 -31.71 8.05
CA ALA A 40 -3.22 -33.07 8.00
C ALA A 40 -2.15 -34.11 8.34
N ARG A 41 -0.91 -33.92 7.86
CA ARG A 41 0.24 -34.76 8.25
C ARG A 41 0.58 -34.63 9.73
N GLU A 42 0.65 -33.41 10.25
CA GLU A 42 0.92 -33.15 11.67
C GLU A 42 -0.12 -33.80 12.60
N TRP A 43 -1.37 -33.88 12.16
CA TRP A 43 -2.46 -34.52 12.89
C TRP A 43 -2.66 -36.00 12.53
N SER A 44 -1.73 -36.61 11.80
CA SER A 44 -1.76 -38.03 11.43
C SER A 44 -2.98 -38.45 10.59
N TYR A 45 -3.60 -37.52 9.85
CA TYR A 45 -4.63 -37.85 8.86
C TYR A 45 -4.04 -38.43 7.56
N THR A 46 -2.73 -38.27 7.34
CA THR A 46 -2.00 -38.84 6.19
C THR A 46 -0.50 -38.85 6.47
N ASP A 47 0.19 -39.90 6.01
CA ASP A 47 1.66 -39.97 6.01
C ASP A 47 2.28 -39.54 4.67
N ALA A 48 1.44 -39.31 3.66
CA ALA A 48 1.88 -39.00 2.31
C ALA A 48 2.65 -37.67 2.25
N THR A 49 3.60 -37.58 1.32
CA THR A 49 4.32 -36.33 1.04
C THR A 49 3.35 -35.28 0.49
N ASN A 50 3.57 -34.01 0.88
CA ASN A 50 2.73 -32.90 0.43
C ASN A 50 2.72 -32.79 -1.11
N PRO A 51 1.55 -32.92 -1.77
CA PRO A 51 1.46 -32.94 -3.23
C PRO A 51 1.75 -31.57 -3.87
N CYS A 52 1.83 -30.50 -3.09
CA CYS A 52 2.24 -29.18 -3.56
C CYS A 52 3.76 -29.03 -3.68
N GLN A 53 4.54 -29.95 -3.11
CA GLN A 53 6.00 -29.98 -3.21
C GLN A 53 6.39 -30.26 -4.67
N GLY A 54 7.37 -29.51 -5.20
CA GLY A 54 7.82 -29.63 -6.59
C GLY A 54 6.90 -28.98 -7.65
N VAL A 55 5.68 -28.57 -7.29
CA VAL A 55 4.79 -27.86 -8.23
C VAL A 55 5.20 -26.39 -8.32
N LYS A 56 5.75 -25.95 -9.46
CA LYS A 56 6.18 -24.54 -9.62
C LYS A 56 4.99 -23.58 -9.65
N GLY A 57 5.09 -22.47 -8.90
CA GLY A 57 4.12 -21.38 -8.96
C GLY A 57 4.22 -20.57 -10.25
N PHE A 58 3.15 -19.83 -10.58
CA PHE A 58 3.22 -18.84 -11.65
C PHE A 58 4.11 -17.67 -11.23
N LYS A 59 4.82 -17.08 -12.20
CA LYS A 59 5.53 -15.81 -11.98
C LYS A 59 4.48 -14.71 -11.72
N GLU A 60 4.61 -14.01 -10.60
CA GLU A 60 3.84 -12.82 -10.27
C GLU A 60 4.73 -11.60 -10.49
N ALA A 61 4.25 -10.62 -11.26
CA ALA A 61 4.86 -9.31 -11.36
C ALA A 61 4.13 -8.34 -10.42
N GLY A 62 4.89 -7.56 -9.64
CA GLY A 62 4.34 -6.48 -8.84
C GLY A 62 3.91 -5.30 -9.72
N ARG A 63 3.20 -4.32 -9.12
CA ARG A 63 2.98 -3.03 -9.77
C ARG A 63 4.27 -2.21 -9.74
N ASP A 64 4.69 -1.72 -10.89
CA ASP A 64 5.90 -0.91 -11.14
C ASP A 64 5.60 0.54 -11.54
N ARG A 65 4.32 0.93 -11.59
CA ARG A 65 3.89 2.28 -12.00
C ARG A 65 4.38 3.38 -11.04
N TYR A 66 5.08 4.37 -11.58
CA TYR A 66 5.29 5.68 -10.96
C TYR A 66 4.08 6.60 -11.19
N VAL A 67 3.75 7.43 -10.22
CA VAL A 67 2.70 8.45 -10.35
C VAL A 67 3.40 9.79 -10.60
N SER A 68 3.18 10.37 -11.78
CA SER A 68 3.76 11.68 -12.12
C SER A 68 3.14 12.82 -11.32
N ASP A 69 3.82 13.96 -11.25
CA ASP A 69 3.26 15.19 -10.66
C ASP A 69 1.98 15.62 -11.37
N TYR A 70 1.96 15.50 -12.69
CA TYR A 70 0.79 15.77 -13.51
C TYR A 70 -0.40 14.89 -13.11
N GLU A 71 -0.22 13.57 -13.02
CA GLU A 71 -1.30 12.66 -12.64
C GLU A 71 -1.78 12.90 -11.21
N PHE A 72 -0.85 13.11 -10.27
CA PHE A 72 -1.20 13.42 -8.89
C PHE A 72 -2.03 14.70 -8.82
N ARG A 73 -1.58 15.75 -9.50
CA ARG A 73 -2.24 17.06 -9.53
C ARG A 73 -3.61 16.99 -10.20
N ALA A 74 -3.73 16.28 -11.32
CA ALA A 74 -4.99 16.11 -12.03
C ALA A 74 -6.07 15.49 -11.13
N VAL A 75 -5.73 14.48 -10.31
CA VAL A 75 -6.66 13.90 -9.34
C VAL A 75 -6.94 14.86 -8.20
N TRP A 76 -5.90 15.51 -7.67
CA TRP A 76 -6.02 16.47 -6.56
C TRP A 76 -7.00 17.61 -6.90
N GLU A 77 -6.96 18.12 -8.13
CA GLU A 77 -7.86 19.19 -8.57
C GLU A 77 -9.32 18.75 -8.63
N LYS A 78 -9.59 17.48 -8.97
CA LYS A 78 -10.93 16.91 -9.00
C LYS A 78 -11.41 16.36 -7.65
N ALA A 79 -10.53 16.30 -6.65
CA ALA A 79 -10.83 15.80 -5.32
C ALA A 79 -11.60 16.82 -4.46
N ASP A 80 -12.50 16.33 -3.60
CA ASP A 80 -13.04 17.12 -2.50
C ASP A 80 -11.94 17.43 -1.47
N GLN A 81 -12.16 18.45 -0.64
CA GLN A 81 -11.12 18.94 0.26
C GLN A 81 -10.62 17.87 1.25
N THR A 82 -11.51 17.02 1.77
CA THR A 82 -11.10 15.94 2.68
C THR A 82 -10.20 14.92 1.98
N LEU A 83 -10.48 14.61 0.71
CA LEU A 83 -9.60 13.75 -0.10
C LEU A 83 -8.26 14.45 -0.43
N ARG A 84 -8.27 15.77 -0.74
CA ARG A 84 -7.02 16.54 -0.94
C ARG A 84 -6.11 16.48 0.28
N ASP A 85 -6.68 16.71 1.46
CA ASP A 85 -5.94 16.62 2.73
C ASP A 85 -5.35 15.21 2.92
N ALA A 86 -6.10 14.15 2.59
CA ALA A 86 -5.60 12.78 2.67
C ALA A 86 -4.47 12.50 1.65
N MET A 87 -4.59 13.02 0.42
CA MET A 87 -3.58 12.85 -0.63
C MET A 87 -2.27 13.55 -0.28
N ASP A 88 -2.35 14.82 0.16
CA ASP A 88 -1.20 15.62 0.57
C ASP A 88 -0.50 14.97 1.77
N LEU A 89 -1.28 14.52 2.77
CA LEU A 89 -0.72 13.85 3.95
C LEU A 89 -0.06 12.53 3.58
N ALA A 90 -0.63 11.76 2.65
CA ALA A 90 -0.03 10.51 2.16
C ALA A 90 1.28 10.74 1.39
N LEU A 91 1.36 11.83 0.61
CA LEU A 91 2.55 12.20 -0.14
C LEU A 91 3.67 12.65 0.82
N LEU A 92 3.39 13.62 1.70
CA LEU A 92 4.39 14.22 2.58
C LEU A 92 4.91 13.25 3.65
N THR A 93 4.08 12.33 4.12
CA THR A 93 4.49 11.37 5.17
C THR A 93 4.95 10.04 4.61
N GLY A 94 4.67 9.76 3.34
CA GLY A 94 4.90 8.47 2.69
C GLY A 94 4.19 7.29 3.37
N GLN A 95 3.16 7.49 4.20
CA GLN A 95 2.52 6.40 4.95
C GLN A 95 1.52 5.58 4.15
N ARG A 96 1.15 4.40 4.64
CA ARG A 96 0.14 3.55 3.97
C ARG A 96 -1.24 4.18 4.12
N PRO A 97 -2.19 3.92 3.20
CA PRO A 97 -3.52 4.55 3.25
C PRO A 97 -4.23 4.29 4.59
N ALA A 98 -4.16 3.06 5.10
CA ALA A 98 -4.76 2.70 6.38
C ALA A 98 -4.08 3.36 7.59
N ASP A 99 -2.80 3.73 7.48
CA ASP A 99 -2.08 4.45 8.55
C ASP A 99 -2.43 5.95 8.49
N VAL A 100 -2.50 6.55 7.29
CA VAL A 100 -2.93 7.94 7.07
C VAL A 100 -4.32 8.21 7.67
N LEU A 101 -5.29 7.33 7.41
CA LEU A 101 -6.66 7.47 7.92
C LEU A 101 -6.78 7.30 9.45
N LYS A 102 -5.75 6.75 10.10
CA LYS A 102 -5.74 6.55 11.56
C LYS A 102 -4.99 7.65 12.32
N ILE A 103 -4.37 8.60 11.62
CA ILE A 103 -3.68 9.72 12.26
C ILE A 103 -4.70 10.53 13.06
N LYS A 104 -4.42 10.70 14.34
CA LYS A 104 -5.19 11.53 15.24
C LYS A 104 -4.47 12.85 15.50
N ARG A 105 -5.23 13.81 16.00
CA ARG A 105 -4.67 15.11 16.42
C ARG A 105 -3.71 14.96 17.61
N GLU A 106 -3.95 14.00 18.51
CA GLU A 106 -3.05 13.68 19.63
C GLU A 106 -1.69 13.10 19.22
N ASP A 107 -1.58 12.61 17.98
CA ASP A 107 -0.33 12.13 17.40
C ASP A 107 0.59 13.29 16.98
N LEU A 108 0.04 14.52 16.89
CA LEU A 108 0.78 15.75 16.62
C LEU A 108 1.25 16.33 17.96
N ARG A 109 2.52 16.12 18.28
CA ARG A 109 3.11 16.60 19.54
C ARG A 109 4.62 16.71 19.42
N ASP A 110 5.20 17.58 20.25
CA ASP A 110 6.65 17.77 20.35
C ASP A 110 7.29 18.12 18.99
N GLY A 111 6.58 18.90 18.15
CA GLY A 111 7.04 19.27 16.81
C GLY A 111 7.06 18.13 15.79
N ALA A 112 6.46 16.98 16.09
CA ALA A 112 6.46 15.81 15.23
C ALA A 112 5.09 15.13 15.14
N LEU A 113 4.89 14.41 14.03
CA LEU A 113 3.78 13.50 13.81
C LEU A 113 4.22 12.07 14.16
N TRP A 114 3.65 11.52 15.22
CA TRP A 114 3.97 10.19 15.73
C TRP A 114 3.06 9.12 15.13
N ILE A 115 3.64 8.09 14.50
CA ILE A 115 2.88 7.05 13.81
C ILE A 115 3.39 5.67 14.19
N VAL A 116 2.45 4.76 14.49
CA VAL A 116 2.72 3.32 14.60
C VAL A 116 2.08 2.61 13.42
N GLN A 117 2.90 2.15 12.48
CA GLN A 117 2.42 1.50 11.26
C GLN A 117 1.65 0.20 11.57
N ASN A 118 0.44 0.03 11.03
CA ASN A 118 -0.37 -1.15 11.33
C ASN A 118 0.28 -2.46 10.89
N LYS A 119 0.87 -2.48 9.69
CA LYS A 119 1.38 -3.70 9.05
C LYS A 119 2.66 -4.23 9.71
N THR A 120 3.59 -3.34 10.03
CA THR A 120 4.95 -3.69 10.47
C THR A 120 5.23 -3.35 11.93
N LYS A 121 4.31 -2.61 12.58
CA LYS A 121 4.46 -2.05 13.93
C LYS A 121 5.65 -1.10 14.09
N ALA A 122 6.20 -0.62 12.97
CA ALA A 122 7.28 0.36 12.99
C ALA A 122 6.77 1.70 13.55
N LYS A 123 7.50 2.26 14.52
CA LYS A 123 7.23 3.58 15.11
C LYS A 123 8.01 4.65 14.34
N ARG A 124 7.36 5.76 13.97
CA ARG A 124 7.96 6.89 13.27
C ARG A 124 7.56 8.19 13.93
N ALA A 125 8.52 9.10 14.04
CA ALA A 125 8.29 10.50 14.33
C ALA A 125 8.70 11.25 13.07
N ILE A 126 7.74 11.88 12.41
CA ILE A 126 7.97 12.69 11.21
C ILE A 126 7.95 14.14 11.67
N GLU A 127 9.06 14.85 11.50
CA GLU A 127 9.17 16.25 11.91
C GLU A 127 8.15 17.11 11.15
N ILE A 128 7.44 17.99 11.87
CA ILE A 128 6.42 18.87 11.30
C ILE A 128 7.10 20.16 10.84
N THR A 129 7.60 20.16 9.61
CA THR A 129 8.27 21.31 8.98
C THR A 129 7.78 21.51 7.54
N GLY A 130 8.08 22.67 6.96
CA GLY A 130 7.80 22.99 5.57
C GLY A 130 6.34 22.75 5.16
N GLU A 131 6.14 22.02 4.07
CA GLU A 131 4.82 21.72 3.52
C GLU A 131 3.93 20.90 4.47
N LEU A 132 4.51 20.05 5.33
CA LEU A 132 3.73 19.28 6.29
C LEU A 132 3.14 20.18 7.38
N ALA A 133 3.91 21.16 7.86
CA ALA A 133 3.41 22.15 8.81
C ALA A 133 2.26 22.98 8.20
N ALA A 134 2.46 23.48 6.98
CA ALA A 134 1.42 24.23 6.26
C ALA A 134 0.15 23.40 6.01
N LEU A 135 0.30 22.11 5.69
CA LEU A 135 -0.83 21.20 5.54
C LEU A 135 -1.60 21.01 6.86
N ILE A 136 -0.89 20.76 7.96
CA ILE A 136 -1.51 20.56 9.28
C ILE A 136 -2.26 21.83 9.71
N GLU A 137 -1.65 23.00 9.49
CA GLU A 137 -2.29 24.29 9.75
C GLU A 137 -3.55 24.47 8.89
N ARG A 138 -3.47 24.20 7.58
CA ARG A 138 -4.62 24.25 6.66
C ARG A 138 -5.77 23.33 7.12
N ILE A 139 -5.46 22.11 7.56
CA ILE A 139 -6.45 21.16 8.08
C ILE A 139 -7.07 21.65 9.40
N GLY A 140 -6.26 22.29 10.25
CA GLY A 140 -6.67 22.84 11.54
C GLY A 140 -7.52 24.11 11.44
N ALA A 141 -7.19 24.99 10.50
CA ALA A 141 -7.87 26.28 10.30
C ALA A 141 -9.20 26.16 9.54
N ARG A 142 -9.49 25.01 8.92
CA ARG A 142 -10.72 24.81 8.16
C ARG A 142 -11.95 24.92 9.08
N PRO A 143 -12.93 25.79 8.76
CA PRO A 143 -14.19 25.86 9.51
C PRO A 143 -14.97 24.56 9.33
N ARG A 144 -15.48 24.01 10.43
CA ARG A 144 -16.20 22.73 10.48
C ARG A 144 -17.36 22.81 11.46
N GLU A 145 -18.39 22.01 11.21
CA GLU A 145 -19.53 21.87 12.12
C GLU A 145 -19.12 21.13 13.40
N ARG A 146 -18.27 20.10 13.26
CA ARG A 146 -17.76 19.33 14.40
C ARG A 146 -16.30 18.94 14.20
N LEU A 147 -15.55 19.02 15.30
CA LEU A 147 -14.18 18.53 15.38
C LEU A 147 -14.15 17.12 15.96
N SER A 148 -13.42 16.21 15.32
CA SER A 148 -13.14 14.87 15.83
C SER A 148 -11.67 14.68 16.17
N ALA A 149 -11.38 13.55 16.83
CA ALA A 149 -10.02 13.16 17.20
C ALA A 149 -9.13 12.86 15.97
N TRP A 150 -9.71 12.52 14.82
CA TRP A 150 -8.98 12.19 13.61
C TRP A 150 -8.56 13.45 12.86
N LEU A 151 -7.34 13.43 12.30
CA LEU A 151 -6.84 14.56 11.53
C LEU A 151 -7.61 14.71 10.21
N ILE A 152 -7.84 13.60 9.51
CA ILE A 152 -8.64 13.55 8.28
C ILE A 152 -10.09 13.19 8.62
N GLN A 153 -10.96 14.16 8.44
CA GLN A 153 -12.40 14.08 8.71
C GLN A 153 -13.18 14.97 7.76
N ASP A 154 -14.49 14.71 7.66
CA ASP A 154 -15.46 15.57 7.00
C ASP A 154 -15.91 16.73 7.89
N ASP A 155 -16.75 17.62 7.34
CA ASP A 155 -17.19 18.85 8.03
C ASP A 155 -18.12 18.55 9.21
N ASP A 156 -18.86 17.44 9.15
CA ASP A 156 -19.71 16.89 10.21
C ASP A 156 -18.92 16.17 11.33
N GLY A 157 -17.59 16.16 11.23
CA GLY A 157 -16.68 15.50 12.16
C GLY A 157 -16.52 14.00 11.92
N LYS A 158 -17.11 13.43 10.87
CA LYS A 158 -16.96 12.01 10.59
C LYS A 158 -15.54 11.72 10.07
N PRO A 159 -14.80 10.75 10.67
CA PRO A 159 -13.48 10.40 10.17
C PRO A 159 -13.58 9.73 8.79
N LEU A 160 -12.61 9.99 7.92
CA LEU A 160 -12.59 9.38 6.59
C LEU A 160 -12.25 7.88 6.71
N GLY A 161 -13.24 7.03 6.45
CA GLY A 161 -13.06 5.57 6.41
C GLY A 161 -12.41 5.06 5.11
N THR A 162 -11.96 3.80 5.12
CA THR A 162 -11.34 3.17 3.93
C THR A 162 -12.26 3.15 2.71
N PHE A 163 -13.56 2.87 2.90
CA PHE A 163 -14.54 2.91 1.83
C PHE A 163 -14.74 4.33 1.30
N GLY A 164 -14.84 5.32 2.19
CA GLY A 164 -14.98 6.73 1.84
C GLY A 164 -13.79 7.21 1.01
N LEU A 165 -12.57 6.92 1.47
CA LEU A 165 -11.33 7.23 0.75
C LEU A 165 -11.36 6.61 -0.66
N ARG A 166 -11.66 5.31 -0.77
CA ARG A 166 -11.71 4.61 -2.05
C ARG A 166 -12.75 5.22 -2.98
N SER A 167 -13.97 5.43 -2.50
CA SER A 167 -15.08 5.95 -3.29
C SER A 167 -14.77 7.35 -3.84
N ARG A 168 -14.29 8.25 -2.98
CA ARG A 168 -13.91 9.62 -3.36
C ARG A 168 -12.75 9.62 -4.34
N PHE A 169 -11.71 8.83 -4.05
CA PHE A 169 -10.54 8.74 -4.91
C PHE A 169 -10.89 8.15 -6.29
N ASP A 170 -11.70 7.09 -6.35
CA ASP A 170 -12.16 6.49 -7.60
C ASP A 170 -13.01 7.49 -8.42
N LYS A 171 -13.79 8.36 -7.76
CA LYS A 171 -14.54 9.44 -8.41
C LYS A 171 -13.61 10.52 -8.99
N ALA A 172 -12.70 11.05 -8.19
CA ALA A 172 -11.75 12.08 -8.60
C ALA A 172 -10.83 11.58 -9.73
N ARG A 173 -10.34 10.34 -9.61
CA ARG A 173 -9.52 9.66 -10.61
C ARG A 173 -10.25 9.51 -11.96
N ARG A 174 -11.51 9.07 -11.94
CA ARG A 174 -12.34 8.96 -13.16
C ARG A 174 -12.54 10.33 -13.82
N ALA A 175 -12.82 11.36 -13.03
CA ALA A 175 -12.98 12.73 -13.54
C ALA A 175 -11.68 13.33 -14.09
N ALA A 176 -10.52 12.89 -13.58
CA ALA A 176 -9.20 13.31 -14.04
C ALA A 176 -8.69 12.53 -15.27
N GLY A 177 -9.31 11.39 -15.62
CA GLY A 177 -8.89 10.57 -16.75
C GLY A 177 -7.54 9.85 -16.57
N VAL A 178 -7.11 9.63 -15.32
CA VAL A 178 -5.82 8.98 -15.01
C VAL A 178 -6.02 7.64 -14.29
N GLU A 179 -5.00 6.77 -14.27
CA GLU A 179 -5.12 5.41 -13.72
C GLU A 179 -4.04 5.05 -12.69
N PHE A 180 -4.14 5.57 -11.47
CA PHE A 180 -3.36 5.03 -10.34
C PHE A 180 -4.26 4.64 -9.16
N GLN A 181 -3.68 3.99 -8.15
CA GLN A 181 -4.37 3.67 -6.90
C GLN A 181 -3.83 4.57 -5.80
N PHE A 182 -4.65 4.94 -4.82
CA PHE A 182 -4.20 5.81 -3.71
C PHE A 182 -2.92 5.29 -3.02
N ARG A 183 -2.74 3.96 -2.92
CA ARG A 183 -1.51 3.35 -2.37
C ARG A 183 -0.24 3.59 -3.20
N ASP A 184 -0.37 3.96 -4.47
CA ASP A 184 0.76 4.27 -5.36
C ASP A 184 1.39 5.63 -5.01
N ILE A 185 0.67 6.53 -4.30
CA ILE A 185 1.20 7.80 -3.77
C ILE A 185 2.40 7.57 -2.86
N ARG A 186 2.40 6.47 -2.09
CA ARG A 186 3.53 6.11 -1.23
C ARG A 186 4.81 5.83 -2.02
N ALA A 187 4.69 5.28 -3.22
CA ALA A 187 5.85 5.07 -4.08
C ALA A 187 6.34 6.36 -4.69
N LYS A 188 5.42 7.23 -5.11
CA LYS A 188 5.73 8.61 -5.48
C LYS A 188 6.51 9.34 -4.37
N ALA A 189 6.00 9.32 -3.14
CA ALA A 189 6.67 9.92 -1.97
C ALA A 189 8.10 9.41 -1.78
N ALA A 190 8.34 8.11 -1.93
CA ALA A 190 9.69 7.56 -1.86
C ALA A 190 10.57 8.12 -2.98
N THR A 191 10.10 8.04 -4.21
CA THR A 191 10.84 8.53 -5.38
C THR A 191 11.19 10.01 -5.26
N ASP A 192 10.25 10.85 -4.85
CA ASP A 192 10.40 12.31 -4.83
C ASP A 192 11.40 12.79 -3.77
N THR A 193 11.70 11.98 -2.76
CA THR A 193 12.74 12.33 -1.77
C THR A 193 14.14 12.42 -2.38
N GLY A 194 14.40 11.79 -3.53
CA GLY A 194 15.70 11.77 -4.20
C GLY A 194 16.83 11.02 -3.47
N ASP A 195 16.65 10.71 -2.17
CA ASP A 195 17.59 9.96 -1.34
C ASP A 195 16.98 8.64 -0.85
N LEU A 196 17.61 7.53 -1.24
CA LEU A 196 17.22 6.18 -0.87
C LEU A 196 17.26 5.97 0.66
N ALA A 197 18.23 6.56 1.36
CA ALA A 197 18.38 6.38 2.80
C ALA A 197 17.27 7.11 3.57
N HIS A 198 16.99 8.36 3.20
CA HIS A 198 15.86 9.13 3.71
C HIS A 198 14.53 8.41 3.42
N SER A 199 14.30 7.98 2.17
CA SER A 199 13.15 7.16 1.78
C SER A 199 12.95 5.94 2.67
N GLN A 200 14.02 5.16 2.91
CA GLN A 200 13.93 3.96 3.72
C GLN A 200 13.46 4.28 5.15
N LYS A 201 13.98 5.36 5.74
CA LYS A 201 13.60 5.83 7.08
C LYS A 201 12.13 6.26 7.10
N LEU A 202 11.72 7.14 6.18
CA LEU A 202 10.37 7.69 6.05
C LEU A 202 9.32 6.58 5.87
N LEU A 203 9.56 5.67 4.94
CA LEU A 203 8.66 4.55 4.66
C LEU A 203 8.69 3.48 5.76
N GLY A 204 9.77 3.40 6.53
CA GLY A 204 9.96 2.38 7.55
C GLY A 204 10.20 0.98 6.98
N HIS A 205 10.98 0.90 5.91
CA HIS A 205 11.43 -0.35 5.33
C HIS A 205 12.64 -0.89 6.11
N ARG A 206 12.58 -2.16 6.53
CA ARG A 206 13.71 -2.82 7.20
C ARG A 206 14.83 -3.18 6.21
N ASN A 207 14.44 -3.69 5.04
CA ASN A 207 15.37 -4.08 3.98
C ASN A 207 15.49 -2.94 2.94
N ARG A 208 16.71 -2.64 2.52
CA ARG A 208 17.03 -1.66 1.47
C ARG A 208 16.42 -2.04 0.11
N GLU A 209 16.40 -3.33 -0.23
CA GLU A 209 15.82 -3.83 -1.50
C GLU A 209 14.36 -3.40 -1.66
N MET A 210 13.59 -3.36 -0.57
CA MET A 210 12.20 -2.88 -0.58
C MET A 210 12.10 -1.42 -0.96
N THR A 211 13.07 -0.59 -0.57
CA THR A 211 13.10 0.83 -0.94
C THR A 211 13.55 1.02 -2.38
N GLU A 212 14.51 0.22 -2.85
CA GLU A 212 14.95 0.26 -4.25
C GLU A 212 13.83 -0.11 -5.23
N GLN A 213 12.96 -1.06 -4.88
CA GLN A 213 11.75 -1.37 -5.65
C GLN A 213 10.75 -0.19 -5.70
N TYR A 214 10.72 0.65 -4.67
CA TYR A 214 9.84 1.82 -4.65
C TYR A 214 10.42 2.98 -5.47
N VAL A 215 11.74 3.20 -5.40
CA VAL A 215 12.43 4.35 -6.02
C VAL A 215 12.92 4.06 -7.44
N ARG A 216 13.79 3.05 -7.60
CA ARG A 216 14.56 2.83 -8.85
C ARG A 216 13.76 2.12 -9.93
N ALA A 217 12.97 1.13 -9.56
CA ALA A 217 12.22 0.33 -10.53
C ALA A 217 11.09 1.09 -11.24
N ARG A 218 10.68 2.27 -10.73
CA ARG A 218 9.48 2.97 -11.20
C ARG A 218 9.74 4.17 -12.10
N VAL A 219 10.84 4.90 -11.90
CA VAL A 219 11.23 6.04 -12.75
C VAL A 219 12.17 5.62 -13.87
N GLY A 220 12.85 4.49 -13.70
CA GLY A 220 13.99 4.12 -14.54
C GLY A 220 15.27 4.84 -14.09
N GLU A 221 16.42 4.23 -14.38
CA GLU A 221 17.71 4.83 -14.07
C GLU A 221 18.09 5.81 -15.19
N ARG A 222 18.24 7.09 -14.85
CA ARG A 222 18.86 8.06 -15.76
C ARG A 222 20.35 7.83 -15.73
N VAL A 223 20.88 7.22 -16.79
CA VAL A 223 22.30 6.99 -16.98
C VAL A 223 22.85 8.09 -17.88
N SER A 224 23.93 8.74 -17.48
CA SER A 224 24.62 9.70 -18.35
C SER A 224 25.13 8.97 -19.60
N PRO A 225 25.05 9.59 -20.79
CA PRO A 225 25.65 9.01 -21.98
C PRO A 225 27.16 8.82 -21.77
N LEU A 226 27.74 7.85 -22.48
CA LEU A 226 29.17 7.66 -22.52
C LEU A 226 29.78 8.84 -23.33
N ARG A 227 29.94 9.99 -22.67
CA ARG A 227 30.26 11.34 -23.20
C ARG A 227 29.04 12.16 -23.60
#